data_AF-A0A942S0H7-F1
#
_entry.id   AF-A0A942S0H7-F1
#
_cell.length_a   1.000
_cell.length_b   1.000
_cell.length_c   1.000
_cell.angle_alpha   90.00
_cell.angle_beta   90.00
_cell.angle_gamma   90.00
#
_symmetry.space_group_name_H-M   'P 1'
#
loop_
_entity.id
_entity.type
_entity.pdbx_description
1 polymer ?
#
loop_
_entity_poly.entity_id
_entity_poly.type
_entity_poly.pdbx_seq_one_letter_code
_entity_poly.pdbx_strand_id
1 'polypeptide(L)'
;MKFFDIYSYMYYRLATWYFKFEKKGKISYGATILVSLSQVLILTDIFGLLLLKFYEQSDRQVLMNGFKPFYIVFILIIAFANDFRYKNKYDGYKEKWESQSKKEKNIYGFVLLILLIFPLAFAPIILNVFKYSN
;
A
#
# COMPACT_ATOMS: atom_id res chain seq x y z
N MET A 1 9.52 -5.20 -15.44
CA MET A 1 9.18 -4.50 -14.18
C MET A 1 8.95 -5.56 -13.11
N LYS A 2 9.76 -5.62 -12.05
CA LYS A 2 9.48 -6.57 -10.94
C LYS A 2 8.44 -5.94 -10.00
N PHE A 3 7.51 -6.73 -9.46
CA PHE A 3 6.47 -6.22 -8.55
C PHE A 3 7.06 -5.46 -7.35
N PHE A 4 8.16 -5.97 -6.79
CA PHE A 4 8.89 -5.33 -5.69
C PHE A 4 9.49 -3.97 -6.05
N ASP A 5 9.81 -3.73 -7.31
CA ASP A 5 10.39 -2.46 -7.78
C ASP A 5 9.37 -1.32 -7.65
N ILE A 6 8.08 -1.60 -7.80
CA ILE A 6 7.03 -0.58 -7.72
C ILE A 6 6.90 -0.01 -6.30
N TYR A 7 6.95 -0.85 -5.27
CA TYR A 7 6.89 -0.37 -3.88
C TYR A 7 8.17 0.34 -3.44
N SER A 8 9.34 -0.08 -3.94
CA SER A 8 10.58 0.67 -3.75
C SER A 8 10.54 2.03 -4.46
N TYR A 9 9.90 2.13 -5.62
CA TYR A 9 9.66 3.39 -6.31
C TYR A 9 8.65 4.26 -5.56
N MET A 10 7.56 3.67 -5.06
CA MET A 10 6.57 4.34 -4.20
C MET A 10 7.26 4.96 -2.98
N TYR A 11 8.05 4.16 -2.25
CA TYR A 11 8.83 4.64 -1.10
C TYR A 11 9.71 5.83 -1.48
N TYR A 12 10.49 5.73 -2.57
CA TYR A 12 11.32 6.82 -3.05
C TYR A 12 10.52 8.09 -3.30
N ARG A 13 9.43 8.01 -4.08
CA ARG A 13 8.62 9.19 -4.44
C ARG A 13 7.97 9.84 -3.22
N LEU A 14 7.47 9.04 -2.28
CA LEU A 14 6.87 9.52 -1.04
C LEU A 14 7.93 10.12 -0.12
N ALA A 15 9.08 9.48 0.03
CA ALA A 15 10.19 10.02 0.81
C ALA A 15 10.68 11.34 0.22
N THR A 16 10.90 11.43 -1.10
CA THR A 16 11.26 12.68 -1.80
C THR A 16 10.21 13.77 -1.60
N TRP A 17 8.92 13.41 -1.57
CA TRP A 17 7.86 14.37 -1.24
C TRP A 17 7.97 14.84 0.21
N TYR A 18 8.13 13.94 1.19
CA TYR A 18 8.35 14.30 2.60
C TYR A 18 9.59 15.17 2.82
N PHE A 19 10.69 14.91 2.10
CA PHE A 19 11.91 15.73 2.13
C PHE A 19 11.66 17.20 1.75
N LYS A 20 10.60 17.51 0.98
CA LYS A 20 10.23 18.91 0.67
C LYS A 20 9.62 19.63 1.88
N PHE A 21 9.01 18.90 2.80
CA PHE A 21 8.27 19.47 3.94
C PHE A 21 9.03 19.33 5.26
N GLU A 22 9.87 18.31 5.43
CA GLU A 22 10.64 18.08 6.66
C GLU A 22 12.14 18.29 6.47
N LYS A 23 12.72 19.22 7.25
CA LYS A 23 14.16 19.57 7.18
C LYS A 23 15.09 18.61 7.93
N LYS A 24 14.62 17.65 8.74
CA LYS A 24 15.48 16.83 9.61
C LYS A 24 14.97 15.40 9.88
N GLY A 25 15.68 14.40 9.35
CA GLY A 25 16.01 13.12 10.01
C GLY A 25 14.93 12.03 10.18
N LYS A 26 13.64 12.35 10.39
CA LYS A 26 12.57 11.34 10.59
C LYS A 26 11.87 10.88 9.30
N ILE A 27 12.44 11.30 8.18
CA ILE A 27 11.83 11.37 6.84
C ILE A 27 11.49 9.99 6.26
N SER A 28 12.14 8.93 6.74
CA SER A 28 11.89 7.55 6.32
C SER A 28 10.60 6.97 6.88
N TYR A 29 10.12 7.40 8.04
CA TYR A 29 8.97 6.76 8.70
C TYR A 29 7.64 7.07 8.00
N GLY A 30 7.39 8.33 7.64
CA GLY A 30 6.15 8.72 6.95
C GLY A 30 5.99 7.99 5.61
N ALA A 31 7.07 7.93 4.81
CA ALA A 31 7.07 7.19 3.55
C ALA A 31 6.85 5.68 3.74
N THR A 32 7.50 5.07 4.74
CA THR A 32 7.29 3.65 5.08
C THR A 32 5.85 3.37 5.50
N ILE A 33 5.26 4.24 6.32
CA ILE A 33 3.86 4.10 6.76
C ILE A 33 2.91 4.16 5.57
N LEU A 34 3.08 5.14 4.67
CA LEU A 34 2.22 5.26 3.49
C LEU A 34 2.35 4.07 2.52
N VAL A 35 3.55 3.53 2.34
CA VAL A 35 3.74 2.29 1.55
C VAL A 35 3.05 1.10 2.23
N SER A 36 3.13 1.01 3.56
CA SER A 36 2.47 -0.06 4.30
C SER A 36 0.95 0.06 4.22
N LEU A 37 0.41 1.28 4.35
CA LEU A 37 -1.02 1.54 4.21
C LEU A 37 -1.53 1.21 2.81
N SER A 38 -0.79 1.55 1.76
CA SER A 38 -1.21 1.21 0.38
C SER A 38 -1.26 -0.30 0.17
N GLN A 39 -0.27 -1.05 0.67
CA GLN A 39 -0.28 -2.52 0.63
C GLN A 39 -1.45 -3.11 1.42
N VAL A 40 -1.72 -2.59 2.61
CA VAL A 40 -2.86 -3.02 3.44
C VAL A 40 -4.18 -2.75 2.73
N LEU A 41 -4.36 -1.58 2.13
CA LEU A 41 -5.59 -1.25 1.38
C LEU A 41 -5.80 -2.18 0.18
N ILE A 42 -4.77 -2.39 -0.63
CA ILE A 42 -4.84 -3.33 -1.78
C ILE A 42 -5.24 -4.74 -1.31
N LEU A 43 -4.63 -5.21 -0.22
CA LEU A 43 -4.96 -6.52 0.33
C LEU A 43 -6.37 -6.56 0.92
N THR A 44 -6.81 -5.48 1.56
CA THR A 44 -8.19 -5.33 2.05
C THR A 44 -9.18 -5.49 0.90
N ASP A 45 -8.94 -4.83 -0.22
CA ASP A 45 -9.81 -4.90 -1.40
C ASP A 45 -9.85 -6.30 -2.00
N ILE A 46 -8.69 -6.97 -2.08
CA ILE A 46 -8.60 -8.35 -2.55
C ILE A 46 -9.39 -9.27 -1.62
N PHE A 47 -9.19 -9.18 -0.30
CA PHE A 47 -9.93 -9.98 0.67
C PHE A 47 -11.44 -9.69 0.62
N GLY A 48 -11.83 -8.42 0.52
CA GLY A 48 -13.22 -8.02 0.38
C GLY A 48 -13.88 -8.59 -0.87
N LEU A 49 -13.18 -8.58 -2.00
CA LEU A 49 -13.64 -9.21 -3.25
C LEU A 49 -13.81 -10.73 -3.12
N LEU A 50 -12.86 -11.41 -2.48
CA LEU A 50 -12.95 -12.84 -2.25
C LEU A 50 -14.16 -13.16 -1.36
N LEU A 51 -14.36 -12.40 -0.29
CA LEU A 51 -15.50 -12.58 0.61
C LEU A 51 -16.83 -12.33 -0.11
N LEU A 52 -16.91 -11.29 -0.95
CA LEU A 52 -18.09 -11.02 -1.79
C LEU A 52 -18.39 -12.15 -2.78
N LYS A 53 -17.36 -12.75 -3.37
CA LYS A 53 -17.51 -13.78 -4.39
C LYS A 53 -17.92 -15.13 -3.82
N PHE A 54 -17.43 -15.47 -2.63
CA PHE A 54 -17.52 -16.85 -2.10
C PHE A 54 -18.48 -17.02 -0.93
N TYR A 55 -18.93 -15.93 -0.29
CA TYR A 55 -19.73 -16.02 0.94
C TYR A 55 -20.97 -15.13 0.89
N GLU A 56 -22.06 -15.62 1.47
CA GLU A 56 -23.27 -14.85 1.69
C GLU A 56 -23.09 -13.82 2.81
N GLN A 57 -23.99 -12.84 2.89
CA GLN A 57 -23.87 -11.71 3.80
C GLN A 57 -23.77 -12.10 5.28
N SER A 58 -24.57 -13.07 5.71
CA SER A 58 -24.54 -13.59 7.09
C SER A 58 -23.19 -14.22 7.45
N ASP A 59 -22.61 -14.98 6.52
CA ASP A 59 -21.36 -15.70 6.75
C ASP A 59 -20.16 -14.76 6.76
N ARG A 60 -20.19 -13.70 5.94
CA ARG A 60 -19.13 -12.68 5.89
C ARG A 60 -18.90 -12.03 7.25
N GLN A 61 -19.96 -11.66 7.98
CA GLN A 61 -19.83 -11.01 9.28
C GLN A 61 -19.17 -11.93 10.32
N VAL A 62 -19.58 -13.20 10.37
CA VAL A 62 -19.00 -14.20 11.28
C VAL A 62 -17.51 -14.41 10.98
N LEU A 63 -17.17 -14.59 9.71
CA LEU A 63 -15.78 -14.77 9.26
C LEU A 63 -14.91 -13.54 9.58
N MET A 64 -15.41 -12.33 9.30
CA MET A 64 -14.68 -11.10 9.59
C MET A 64 -14.39 -10.93 11.09
N ASN A 65 -15.35 -11.24 11.95
CA ASN A 65 -15.17 -11.15 13.40
C ASN A 65 -14.09 -12.12 13.89
N GLY A 66 -14.08 -13.35 13.39
CA GLY A 66 -13.04 -14.34 13.69
C GLY A 66 -11.67 -13.99 13.10
N PHE A 67 -11.64 -13.36 11.92
CA PHE A 67 -10.41 -13.00 11.22
C PHE A 67 -9.76 -11.71 11.74
N LYS A 68 -10.52 -10.83 12.38
CA LYS A 68 -10.04 -9.54 12.90
C LYS A 68 -8.70 -9.59 13.67
N PRO A 69 -8.47 -10.48 14.65
CA PRO A 69 -7.17 -10.54 15.34
C PRO A 69 -6.02 -10.92 14.40
N PHE A 70 -6.24 -11.89 13.49
CA PHE A 70 -5.24 -12.26 12.48
C PHE A 70 -4.94 -11.11 11.53
N TYR A 71 -5.97 -10.36 11.13
CA TYR A 71 -5.82 -9.20 10.28
C TYR A 71 -4.96 -8.09 10.92
N ILE A 72 -5.14 -7.83 12.22
CA ILE A 72 -4.31 -6.87 12.97
C ILE A 72 -2.84 -7.33 12.98
N VAL A 73 -2.59 -8.61 13.30
CA VAL A 73 -1.22 -9.17 13.28
C VAL A 73 -0.61 -9.06 11.89
N PHE A 74 -1.39 -9.30 10.84
CA PHE A 74 -0.95 -9.18 9.46
C PHE A 74 -0.56 -7.75 9.07
N ILE A 75 -1.34 -6.74 9.49
CA ILE A 75 -0.98 -5.32 9.32
C ILE A 75 0.36 -5.02 10.00
N LEU A 76 0.55 -5.51 11.22
CA LEU A 76 1.81 -5.30 11.95
C LEU A 76 2.99 -5.95 11.21
N ILE A 77 2.82 -7.17 10.70
CA ILE A 77 3.85 -7.86 9.89
C ILE A 77 4.25 -7.01 8.69
N ILE A 78 3.27 -6.47 7.93
CA ILE A 78 3.54 -5.61 6.78
C ILE A 78 4.32 -4.36 7.21
N ALA A 79 3.89 -3.70 8.29
CA ALA A 79 4.53 -2.49 8.80
C ALA A 79 5.99 -2.76 9.23
N PHE A 80 6.23 -3.83 10.00
CA PHE A 80 7.58 -4.21 10.44
C PHE A 80 8.47 -4.65 9.27
N ALA A 81 7.93 -5.43 8.32
CA ALA A 81 8.68 -5.86 7.14
C ALA A 81 9.09 -4.66 6.28
N ASN A 82 8.21 -3.68 6.09
CA ASN A 82 8.51 -2.46 5.35
C ASN A 82 9.48 -1.54 6.10
N ASP A 83 9.36 -1.42 7.43
CA ASP A 83 10.35 -0.68 8.23
C ASP A 83 11.75 -1.26 8.02
N PHE A 84 11.91 -2.57 8.19
CA PHE A 84 13.18 -3.24 7.95
C PHE A 84 13.67 -3.05 6.50
N ARG A 85 12.77 -3.16 5.52
CA ARG A 85 13.11 -3.06 4.10
C ARG A 85 13.55 -1.66 3.68
N TYR A 86 12.97 -0.61 4.25
CA TYR A 86 13.18 0.76 3.77
C TYR A 86 14.08 1.60 4.68
N LYS A 87 14.36 1.15 5.89
CA LYS A 87 15.26 1.83 6.84
C LYS A 87 16.60 2.16 6.19
N ASN A 88 16.93 3.45 6.14
CA ASN A 88 18.17 4.00 5.59
C ASN A 88 18.44 3.62 4.12
N LYS A 89 17.42 3.27 3.34
CA LYS A 89 17.58 2.89 1.92
C LYS A 89 17.28 4.02 0.93
N TYR A 90 16.90 5.21 1.41
CA TYR A 90 16.51 6.32 0.54
C TYR A 90 17.58 6.66 -0.50
N ASP A 91 18.83 6.85 -0.08
CA ASP A 91 19.90 7.27 -1.00
C ASP A 91 20.14 6.23 -2.10
N GLY A 92 20.12 4.94 -1.75
CA GLY A 92 20.24 3.86 -2.75
C GLY A 92 19.05 3.81 -3.71
N TYR A 93 17.83 4.11 -3.25
CA TYR A 93 16.68 4.24 -4.15
C TYR A 93 16.77 5.49 -5.01
N LYS A 94 17.23 6.62 -4.45
CA LYS A 94 17.44 7.86 -5.20
C LYS A 94 18.38 7.64 -6.37
N GLU A 95 19.55 7.05 -6.13
CA GLU A 95 20.53 6.72 -7.18
C GLU A 95 19.92 5.82 -8.27
N LYS A 96 19.24 4.74 -7.86
CA LYS A 96 18.57 3.82 -8.77
C LYS A 96 17.50 4.49 -9.64
N TRP A 97 16.67 5.35 -9.05
CA TRP A 97 15.51 5.90 -9.74
C TRP A 97 15.81 7.19 -10.50
N GLU A 98 16.81 7.96 -10.07
CA GLU A 98 17.26 9.16 -10.80
C GLU A 98 18.02 8.82 -12.07
N SER A 99 18.76 7.70 -12.10
CA SER A 99 19.49 7.22 -13.28
C SER A 99 18.59 6.64 -14.40
N GLN A 100 17.31 6.40 -14.13
CA GLN A 100 16.37 5.87 -15.12
C GLN A 100 15.97 6.87 -16.20
N SER A 101 15.63 6.33 -17.38
CA SER A 101 15.12 7.10 -18.51
C SER A 101 13.77 7.76 -18.18
N LYS A 102 13.44 8.85 -18.89
CA LYS A 102 12.15 9.55 -18.74
C LYS A 102 10.95 8.62 -19.00
N LYS A 103 11.08 7.72 -19.97
CA LYS A 103 10.03 6.74 -20.31
C LYS A 103 9.75 5.79 -19.14
N GLU A 104 10.79 5.24 -18.52
CA GLU A 104 10.65 4.35 -17.37
C GLU A 104 10.02 5.07 -16.18
N LYS A 105 10.51 6.28 -15.85
CA LYS A 105 9.95 7.10 -14.77
C LYS A 105 8.46 7.36 -14.95
N ASN A 106 8.00 7.58 -16.19
CA ASN A 106 6.59 7.78 -16.51
C ASN A 106 5.77 6.49 -16.31
N ILE A 107 6.28 5.33 -16.73
CA ILE A 107 5.60 4.04 -16.54
C ILE A 107 5.46 3.75 -15.04
N TYR A 108 6.55 3.84 -14.27
CA TYR A 108 6.48 3.63 -12.83
C TYR A 108 5.59 4.65 -12.12
N GLY A 109 5.62 5.93 -12.57
CA GLY A 109 4.73 6.98 -12.06
C GLY A 109 3.25 6.69 -12.31
N PHE A 110 2.91 6.21 -13.50
CA PHE A 110 1.54 5.85 -13.86
C PHE A 110 1.05 4.64 -13.05
N VAL A 111 1.87 3.58 -12.95
CA VAL A 111 1.54 2.39 -12.15
C VAL A 111 1.37 2.75 -10.67
N LEU A 112 2.25 3.59 -10.13
CA LEU A 112 2.14 4.11 -8.77
C LEU A 112 0.81 4.85 -8.55
N LEU A 113 0.41 5.71 -9.48
CA LEU A 113 -0.83 6.46 -9.40
C LEU A 113 -2.05 5.53 -9.37
N ILE A 114 -2.06 4.49 -10.21
CA ILE A 114 -3.10 3.46 -10.17
C ILE A 114 -3.13 2.76 -8.81
N LEU A 115 -1.98 2.35 -8.28
CA LEU A 115 -1.90 1.64 -6.99
C LEU A 115 -2.30 2.48 -5.78
N LEU A 116 -2.27 3.81 -5.88
CA LEU A 116 -2.74 4.69 -4.80
C LEU A 116 -4.21 5.04 -4.96
N ILE A 117 -4.65 5.37 -6.17
CA ILE A 117 -6.02 5.85 -6.42
C ILE A 117 -7.01 4.70 -6.45
N PHE A 118 -6.68 3.59 -7.12
CA PHE A 118 -7.61 2.48 -7.31
C PHE A 118 -8.09 1.90 -5.98
N PRO A 119 -7.22 1.57 -5.00
CA PRO A 119 -7.69 1.00 -3.74
C PRO A 119 -8.54 1.98 -2.92
N LEU A 120 -8.15 3.27 -2.92
CA LEU A 120 -8.89 4.32 -2.23
C LEU A 120 -10.30 4.53 -2.81
N ALA A 121 -10.43 4.44 -4.14
CA ALA A 121 -11.72 4.56 -4.82
C ALA A 121 -12.57 3.29 -4.67
N PHE A 122 -11.93 2.13 -4.56
CA PHE A 122 -12.60 0.84 -4.62
C PHE A 122 -13.20 0.41 -3.27
N ALA A 123 -12.52 0.67 -2.15
CA ALA A 123 -13.04 0.31 -0.82
C ALA A 123 -14.44 0.91 -0.51
N PRO A 124 -14.74 2.19 -0.80
CA PRO A 124 -16.09 2.75 -0.62
C PRO A 124 -17.15 2.08 -1.51
N ILE A 125 -16.77 1.65 -2.73
CA ILE A 125 -17.68 0.98 -3.66
C ILE A 125 -18.08 -0.39 -3.07
N ILE A 126 -17.11 -1.16 -2.55
CA ILE A 126 -17.38 -2.43 -1.87
C ILE A 126 -18.37 -2.24 -0.72
N LEU A 127 -18.11 -1.25 0.15
CA LEU A 127 -18.90 -1.05 1.37
C LEU A 127 -20.34 -0.62 1.07
N ASN A 128 -20.54 0.31 0.12
CA ASN A 128 -21.85 0.93 -0.10
C ASN A 128 -22.70 0.19 -1.13
N VAL A 129 -22.10 -0.31 -2.22
CA VAL A 129 -22.86 -0.88 -3.34
C VAL A 129 -23.24 -2.33 -3.07
N PHE A 130 -22.34 -3.10 -2.44
CA PHE A 130 -22.54 -4.54 -2.27
C PHE A 130 -23.15 -4.94 -0.91
N LYS A 131 -23.67 -3.97 -0.14
CA LYS A 131 -24.21 -4.17 1.21
C LYS A 131 -23.33 -5.11 2.04
N TYR A 132 -22.04 -4.79 2.08
CA TYR A 132 -21.04 -5.72 2.58
C TYR A 132 -21.27 -6.08 4.05
N SER A 133 -21.80 -5.14 4.85
CA SER A 133 -22.08 -5.33 6.27
C SER A 133 -23.40 -4.75 6.80
N ASN A 134 -24.26 -4.16 5.95
CA ASN A 134 -25.54 -3.53 6.36
C ASN A 134 -26.75 -4.37 5.97
#